data_AF-A0A2H4TPB3-F1
#
_entry.id   AF-A0A2H4TPB3-F1
#
_cell.length_a   1.000
_cell.length_b   1.000
_cell.length_c   1.000
_cell.angle_alpha   90.00
_cell.angle_beta   90.00
_cell.angle_gamma   90.00
#
_symmetry.space_group_name_H-M   'P 1'
#
loop_
_entity.id
_entity.type
_entity.pdbx_description
1 polymer ?
#
loop_
_entity_poly.entity_id
_entity_poly.type
_entity_poly.pdbx_seq_one_letter_code
_entity_poly.pdbx_strand_id
1 'polypeptide(L)'
;MITHFRQAIEETLPWLSSFGADPTGGMTRLLYSPEWLETQQQFKKRMAASGLETRFDEVGNLYGRLNGTEYPQEVILSGSHIDTVVNGGNLDGQFGALAA
;
A
#
# COMPACT_ATOMS: atom_id res chain seq x y z
N MET A 1 17.77 5.14 12.61
CA MET A 1 16.91 4.08 12.04
C MET A 1 15.52 4.08 12.68
N ILE A 2 15.35 3.83 13.99
CA ILE A 2 14.03 3.80 14.63
C ILE A 2 13.26 5.12 14.51
N THR A 3 13.91 6.27 14.73
CA THR A 3 13.27 7.58 14.58
C THR A 3 12.78 7.86 13.16
N HIS A 4 13.53 7.41 12.15
CA HIS A 4 13.16 7.56 10.75
C HIS A 4 11.90 6.76 10.41
N PHE A 5 11.88 5.45 10.72
CA PHE A 5 10.71 4.62 10.44
C PHE A 5 9.49 5.03 11.26
N ARG A 6 9.69 5.45 12.50
CA ARG A 6 8.60 6.03 13.31
C ARG A 6 7.96 7.22 12.61
N GLN A 7 8.75 8.18 12.15
CA GLN A 7 8.25 9.36 11.43
C GLN A 7 7.56 8.98 10.11
N ALA A 8 8.17 8.07 9.33
CA ALA A 8 7.58 7.59 8.09
C ALA A 8 6.21 6.94 8.33
N ILE A 9 6.06 6.12 9.38
CA ILE A 9 4.78 5.49 9.74
C ILE A 9 3.77 6.52 10.23
N GLU A 10 4.18 7.44 11.12
CA GLU A 10 3.33 8.52 11.64
C GLU A 10 2.77 9.40 10.51
N GLU A 11 3.51 9.58 9.42
CA GLU A 11 3.05 10.33 8.25
C GLU A 11 2.17 9.49 7.30
N THR A 12 2.60 8.28 6.97
CA THR A 12 2.03 7.52 5.85
C THR A 12 0.86 6.63 6.25
N LEU A 13 0.83 6.10 7.48
CA LEU A 13 -0.25 5.21 7.92
C LEU A 13 -1.59 5.95 8.00
N PRO A 14 -1.71 7.16 8.59
CA PRO A 14 -2.98 7.90 8.58
C PRO A 14 -3.42 8.29 7.17
N TRP A 15 -2.46 8.65 6.30
CA TRP A 15 -2.74 8.97 4.90
C TRP A 15 -3.34 7.78 4.15
N LEU A 16 -2.73 6.59 4.22
CA LEU A 16 -3.25 5.42 3.52
C LEU A 16 -4.58 4.96 4.12
N SER A 17 -4.73 5.06 5.45
CA SER A 17 -5.97 4.72 6.15
C SER A 17 -7.13 5.67 5.82
N SER A 18 -6.87 6.86 5.27
CA SER A 18 -7.96 7.78 4.89
C SER A 18 -8.82 7.26 3.73
N PHE A 19 -8.27 6.37 2.90
CA PHE A 19 -8.98 5.77 1.77
C PHE A 19 -9.66 4.46 2.22
N GLY A 20 -10.98 4.49 2.42
CA GLY A 20 -11.73 3.36 3.01
C GLY A 20 -11.93 3.45 4.52
N ALA A 21 -11.68 4.63 5.12
CA ALA A 21 -12.13 4.92 6.48
C ALA A 21 -13.66 4.84 6.55
N ASP A 22 -14.17 4.03 7.47
CA ASP A 22 -15.61 3.80 7.60
C ASP A 22 -16.21 4.79 8.63
N PRO A 23 -17.25 5.59 8.29
CA PRO A 23 -17.92 6.48 9.23
C PRO A 23 -18.49 5.77 10.47
N THR A 24 -18.76 4.47 10.39
CA THR A 24 -19.24 3.63 11.50
C THR A 24 -18.11 3.10 12.39
N GLY A 25 -16.86 3.34 12.01
CA GLY A 25 -15.65 3.01 12.76
C GLY A 25 -14.74 2.03 12.04
N GLY A 26 -13.43 2.26 12.15
CA GLY A 26 -12.41 1.42 11.53
C GLY A 26 -12.30 1.63 10.01
N MET A 27 -12.02 0.55 9.30
CA MET A 27 -11.78 0.51 7.86
C MET A 27 -12.75 -0.46 7.18
N THR A 28 -13.33 -0.06 6.05
CA THR A 28 -14.08 -0.95 5.16
C THR A 28 -13.63 -0.69 3.73
N ARG A 29 -12.73 -1.55 3.26
CA ARG A 29 -12.16 -1.48 1.91
C ARG A 29 -12.24 -2.86 1.26
N LEU A 30 -13.41 -3.18 0.71
CA LEU A 30 -13.65 -4.49 0.09
C LEU A 30 -13.06 -4.54 -1.32
N LEU A 31 -12.73 -5.75 -1.78
CA LEU A 31 -12.19 -5.97 -3.13
C LEU A 31 -13.04 -5.27 -4.21
N TYR A 32 -12.37 -4.50 -5.07
CA TYR A 32 -12.96 -3.74 -6.18
C TYR A 32 -14.03 -2.70 -5.81
N SER A 33 -14.15 -2.34 -4.53
CA SER A 33 -14.94 -1.18 -4.14
C SER A 33 -14.29 0.13 -4.65
N PRO A 34 -15.03 1.24 -4.72
CA PRO A 34 -14.45 2.55 -5.03
C PRO A 34 -13.26 2.90 -4.12
N GLU A 35 -13.35 2.57 -2.83
CA GLU A 35 -12.31 2.81 -1.82
C GLU A 35 -11.06 1.95 -2.08
N TRP A 36 -11.25 0.70 -2.51
CA TRP A 36 -10.16 -0.18 -2.95
C TRP A 36 -9.44 0.41 -4.17
N LEU A 37 -10.20 0.87 -5.17
CA LEU A 37 -9.64 1.47 -6.37
C LEU A 37 -8.87 2.76 -6.06
N GLU A 38 -9.44 3.63 -5.24
CA GLU A 38 -8.79 4.88 -4.83
C GLU A 38 -7.49 4.60 -4.06
N THR A 39 -7.54 3.67 -3.10
CA THR A 39 -6.36 3.27 -2.32
C THR A 39 -5.22 2.81 -3.24
N GLN A 40 -5.52 1.90 -4.16
CA GLN A 40 -4.53 1.39 -5.11
C GLN A 40 -3.94 2.50 -5.99
N GLN A 41 -4.76 3.41 -6.50
CA GLN A 41 -4.31 4.52 -7.34
C GLN A 41 -3.45 5.53 -6.57
N GLN A 42 -3.85 5.90 -5.36
CA GLN A 42 -3.09 6.84 -4.53
C GLN A 42 -1.78 6.23 -4.05
N PHE A 43 -1.78 4.94 -3.71
CA PHE A 43 -0.57 4.24 -3.33
C PHE A 43 0.42 4.13 -4.49
N LYS A 44 -0.08 3.79 -5.69
CA LYS A 44 0.69 3.81 -6.93
C LYS A 44 1.35 5.17 -7.16
N LYS A 45 0.56 6.25 -7.05
CA LYS A 45 1.06 7.62 -7.26
C LYS A 45 2.19 7.97 -6.32
N ARG A 46 2.08 7.61 -5.04
CA ARG A 46 3.12 7.90 -4.04
C ARG A 46 4.40 7.10 -4.28
N MET A 47 4.29 5.81 -4.59
CA MET A 47 5.44 4.97 -4.95
C MET A 47 6.15 5.47 -6.22
N ALA A 48 5.39 5.89 -7.24
CA ALA A 48 5.98 6.47 -8.44
C ALA A 48 6.72 7.77 -8.14
N ALA A 49 6.14 8.63 -7.29
CA ALA A 49 6.75 9.89 -6.88
C ALA A 49 8.04 9.70 -6.03
N SER A 50 8.21 8.56 -5.36
CA SER A 50 9.46 8.21 -4.67
C SER A 50 10.50 7.55 -5.58
N GLY A 51 10.22 7.40 -6.88
CA GLY A 51 11.17 6.90 -7.87
C GLY A 51 11.04 5.41 -8.21
N LEU A 52 9.98 4.72 -7.77
CA LEU A 52 9.73 3.33 -8.16
C LEU A 52 9.01 3.23 -9.52
N GLU A 53 9.36 2.23 -10.32
CA GLU A 53 8.61 1.86 -11.51
C GLU A 53 7.34 1.11 -11.09
N THR A 54 6.17 1.71 -11.33
CA THR A 54 4.90 1.14 -10.86
C THR A 54 4.06 0.54 -11.97
N ARG A 55 3.40 -0.60 -11.68
CA ARG A 55 2.46 -1.25 -12.60
C ARG A 55 1.35 -1.96 -11.84
N PHE A 56 0.23 -2.15 -12.53
CA PHE A 56 -0.77 -3.15 -12.17
C PHE A 56 -0.58 -4.38 -13.05
N ASP A 57 -0.93 -5.56 -12.55
CA ASP A 57 -1.25 -6.71 -13.42
C ASP A 57 -2.73 -6.68 -13.84
N GLU A 58 -3.16 -7.70 -14.58
CA GLU A 58 -4.50 -7.79 -15.17
C GLU A 58 -5.62 -7.93 -14.13
N VAL A 59 -5.32 -8.31 -12.88
CA VAL A 59 -6.30 -8.43 -11.79
C VAL A 59 -6.21 -7.30 -10.77
N GLY A 60 -5.25 -6.38 -10.95
CA GLY A 60 -5.11 -5.18 -10.15
C GLY A 60 -4.19 -5.31 -8.95
N ASN A 61 -3.31 -6.32 -8.90
CA ASN A 61 -2.19 -6.31 -7.96
C ASN A 61 -1.27 -5.15 -8.30
N LEU A 62 -0.88 -4.38 -7.29
CA LEU A 62 -0.03 -3.21 -7.44
C LEU A 62 1.41 -3.54 -7.09
N TYR A 63 2.34 -3.18 -7.97
CA TYR A 63 3.77 -3.34 -7.75
C TYR A 63 4.49 -1.99 -7.89
N GLY A 64 5.46 -1.74 -7.00
CA GLY A 64 6.50 -0.73 -7.16
C GLY A 64 7.86 -1.43 -7.23
N ARG A 65 8.64 -1.18 -8.29
CA ARG A 65 9.90 -1.87 -8.56
C ARG A 65 11.08 -0.92 -8.50
N LEU A 66 12.14 -1.35 -7.83
CA LEU A 66 13.50 -0.83 -7.96
C LEU A 66 14.34 -1.89 -8.66
N ASN A 67 14.99 -1.54 -9.78
CA ASN A 67 15.77 -2.51 -10.57
C ASN A 67 17.14 -2.77 -9.92
N GLY A 68 17.51 -4.05 -9.84
CA GLY A 68 18.84 -4.47 -9.39
C GLY A 68 19.93 -4.16 -10.41
N THR A 69 21.15 -3.91 -9.93
CA THR A 69 22.27 -3.51 -10.79
C THR A 69 23.01 -4.68 -11.45
N GLU A 70 23.02 -5.87 -10.82
CA GLU A 70 23.75 -7.06 -11.32
C GLU A 70 22.81 -8.15 -11.85
N TYR A 71 21.71 -8.43 -11.15
CA TYR A 71 20.72 -9.45 -11.51
C TYR A 71 19.30 -8.87 -11.68
N PRO A 72 19.06 -7.96 -12.65
CA PRO A 72 17.76 -7.29 -12.82
C PRO A 72 16.59 -8.24 -13.11
N GLN A 73 16.85 -9.48 -13.51
CA GLN A 73 15.85 -10.52 -13.75
C GLN A 73 15.37 -11.24 -12.49
N GLU A 74 16.14 -11.19 -11.40
CA GLU A 74 15.75 -11.81 -10.12
C GLU A 74 14.94 -10.82 -9.28
N VAL A 75 13.93 -11.32 -8.58
CA VAL A 75 13.00 -10.48 -7.80
C VAL A 75 12.89 -11.00 -6.38
N ILE A 76 13.27 -10.16 -5.41
CA ILE A 76 12.92 -10.34 -4.00
C ILE A 76 11.66 -9.53 -3.75
N LEU A 77 10.59 -10.18 -3.30
CA LEU A 77 9.28 -9.55 -3.17
C LEU A 77 8.87 -9.47 -1.70
N SER A 78 8.40 -8.29 -1.30
CA SER A 78 7.79 -8.01 0.01
C SER A 78 6.49 -7.27 -0.21
N GLY A 79 5.54 -7.42 0.71
CA GLY A 79 4.22 -6.78 0.64
C GLY A 79 3.17 -7.57 1.39
N SER A 80 1.90 -7.19 1.17
CA SER A 80 0.72 -7.84 1.76
C SER A 80 -0.52 -7.46 0.93
N HIS A 81 -1.71 -7.82 1.41
CA HIS A 81 -2.99 -7.40 0.83
C HIS A 81 -3.38 -5.98 1.29
N ILE A 82 -4.31 -5.33 0.57
CA ILE A 82 -4.76 -3.95 0.88
C ILE A 82 -6.23 -3.87 1.29
N ASP A 83 -7.02 -4.90 0.97
CA ASP A 83 -8.43 -5.01 1.31
C ASP A 83 -8.61 -5.32 2.80
N THR A 84 -9.80 -5.04 3.31
CA THR A 84 -10.14 -5.27 4.71
C THR A 84 -11.45 -6.04 4.82
N VAL A 85 -11.72 -6.56 6.02
CA VAL A 85 -13.10 -6.88 6.44
C VAL A 85 -13.89 -5.59 6.71
N VAL A 86 -15.21 -5.71 6.86
CA VAL A 86 -16.07 -4.59 7.31
C VAL A 86 -15.68 -4.20 8.73
N ASN A 87 -15.55 -2.89 8.98
CA ASN A 87 -15.10 -2.32 10.26
C ASN A 87 -13.77 -2.92 10.78
N GLY A 88 -12.87 -3.28 9.87
CA GLY A 88 -11.54 -3.79 10.19
C GLY A 88 -10.63 -2.73 10.83
N GLY A 89 -9.49 -3.20 11.36
CA GLY A 89 -8.42 -2.32 11.82
C GLY A 89 -7.62 -1.73 10.65
N ASN A 90 -6.76 -0.75 10.93
CA ASN A 90 -5.93 -0.10 9.91
C ASN A 90 -4.50 -0.66 9.80
N LEU A 91 -4.18 -1.76 10.49
CA LEU A 91 -2.86 -2.39 10.43
C LEU A 91 -2.86 -3.65 9.56
N ASP A 92 -3.90 -4.47 9.69
CA ASP A 92 -4.00 -5.74 8.95
C ASP A 92 -3.95 -5.51 7.44
N GLY A 93 -3.20 -6.35 6.73
CA GLY A 93 -2.88 -6.17 5.32
C GLY A 93 -1.98 -4.96 5.05
N GLN A 94 -2.57 -3.77 5.01
CA GLN A 94 -1.96 -2.57 4.43
C GLN A 94 -0.64 -2.15 5.10
N PHE A 95 -0.42 -2.47 6.39
CA PHE A 95 0.85 -2.12 7.05
C PHE A 95 2.03 -2.91 6.46
N GLY A 96 1.82 -4.18 6.10
CA GLY A 96 2.86 -4.99 5.46
C GLY A 96 3.19 -4.49 4.05
N ALA A 97 2.19 -4.01 3.31
CA ALA A 97 2.40 -3.37 2.01
C ALA A 97 3.08 -1.99 2.13
N LEU A 98 2.75 -1.21 3.17
CA LEU A 98 3.34 0.10 3.43
C LEU A 98 4.80 0.02 3.94
N ALA A 99 5.13 -1.04 4.67
CA ALA A 99 6.47 -1.25 5.23
C ALA A 99 7.48 -1.80 4.22
N ALA A 100 7.01 -2.39 3.12
CA ALA A 100 7.83 -2.91 2.01
C ALA A 100 8.37 -1.77 1.14
#